data_AF-A0A1T2X1R3-F1
#
_entry.id   AF-A0A1T2X1R3-F1
#
_cell.length_a   1.000
_cell.length_b   1.000
_cell.length_c   1.000
_cell.angle_alpha   90.00
_cell.angle_beta   90.00
_cell.angle_gamma   90.00
#
_symmetry.space_group_name_H-M   'P 1'
#
loop_
_entity.id
_entity.type
_entity.pdbx_description
1 polymer ?
#
loop_
_entity_poly.entity_id
_entity_poly.type
_entity_poly.pdbx_seq_one_letter_code
_entity_poly.pdbx_strand_id
1 'polypeptide(L)'
;MKPVERSKLRIYLGTMYYRSRRFVEWLVGKAKFARNKQEELLPHSIFQHQTPLIRHLKDVDMWLQHNKVTNLKQAIQRLNHIFLKSSEA
;
A
#
# COMPACT_ATOMS: atom_id res chain seq x y z
N MET A 1 6.25 22.18 6.42
CA MET A 1 6.67 21.87 7.80
C MET A 1 8.12 21.41 7.76
N LYS A 2 9.01 21.99 8.56
CA LYS A 2 10.41 21.51 8.66
C LYS A 2 10.43 20.19 9.43
N PRO A 3 11.18 19.16 8.99
CA PRO A 3 11.33 17.93 9.76
C PRO A 3 11.93 18.26 11.12
N VAL A 4 11.38 17.71 12.19
CA VAL A 4 11.99 17.88 13.51
C VAL A 4 13.14 16.89 13.64
N GLU A 5 14.34 17.38 13.94
CA GLU A 5 15.49 16.52 14.14
C GLU A 5 15.30 15.66 15.40
N ARG A 6 15.61 14.37 15.27
CA ARG A 6 15.50 13.36 16.33
C ARG A 6 16.78 12.55 16.36
N SER A 7 17.18 12.12 17.56
CA SER A 7 18.34 11.25 17.71
C SER A 7 18.13 9.92 16.97
N LYS A 8 19.22 9.34 16.45
CA LYS A 8 19.20 8.05 15.74
C LYS A 8 18.56 6.94 16.59
N LEU A 9 18.85 6.93 17.89
CA LEU A 9 18.26 5.99 18.84
C LEU A 9 16.74 6.16 18.95
N ARG A 10 16.24 7.39 19.03
CA ARG A 10 14.80 7.68 19.10
C ARG A 10 14.08 7.23 17.82
N ILE A 11 14.68 7.48 16.66
CA ILE A 11 14.13 7.04 15.36
C ILE A 11 14.09 5.52 15.29
N TYR A 12 15.17 4.84 15.69
CA TYR A 12 15.26 3.39 15.68
C TYR A 12 14.21 2.74 16.59
N LEU A 13 14.16 3.14 17.87
CA LEU A 13 13.19 2.60 18.84
C LEU A 13 11.75 2.92 18.43
N GLY A 14 11.48 4.14 17.96
CA GLY A 14 10.16 4.51 17.47
C GLY A 14 9.73 3.66 16.27
N THR A 15 10.63 3.46 15.30
CA THR A 15 10.37 2.62 14.12
C THR A 15 10.06 1.19 14.52
N MET A 16 10.86 0.60 15.42
CA MET A 16 10.62 -0.76 15.91
C MET A 16 9.27 -0.87 16.64
N TYR A 17 8.97 0.07 17.54
CA TYR A 17 7.71 0.11 18.28
C TYR A 17 6.48 0.21 17.36
N TYR A 18 6.47 1.15 16.41
CA TYR A 18 5.31 1.32 15.53
C TYR A 18 5.15 0.16 14.54
N ARG A 19 6.26 -0.45 14.11
CA ARG A 19 6.21 -1.68 13.29
C ARG A 19 5.63 -2.84 14.09
N SER A 20 6.16 -3.12 15.28
CA SER A 20 5.68 -4.23 16.11
C SER A 20 4.22 -4.04 16.51
N ARG A 21 3.82 -2.83 16.91
CA ARG A 21 2.43 -2.52 17.24
C ARG A 21 1.49 -2.83 16.08
N ARG A 22 1.85 -2.43 14.85
CA ARG A 22 1.07 -2.75 13.65
C ARG A 22 0.97 -4.26 13.40
N PHE A 23 2.07 -5.00 13.56
CA PHE A 23 2.02 -6.46 13.41
C PHE A 23 1.13 -7.11 14.47
N VAL A 24 1.18 -6.64 15.72
CA VAL A 24 0.28 -7.11 16.78
C VAL A 24 -1.18 -6.81 16.43
N GLU A 25 -1.48 -5.60 15.92
CA GLU A 25 -2.82 -5.24 15.44
C GLU A 25 -3.30 -6.16 14.30
N TRP A 26 -2.41 -6.57 13.38
CA TRP A 26 -2.77 -7.52 12.32
C TRP A 26 -3.01 -8.94 12.82
N LEU A 27 -2.32 -9.36 13.87
CA LEU A 27 -2.42 -10.71 14.42
C LEU A 27 -3.61 -10.87 15.37
N VAL A 28 -3.86 -9.88 16.22
CA VAL A 28 -4.87 -9.92 17.29
C VAL A 28 -6.13 -9.14 16.92
N GLY A 29 -6.06 -8.29 15.89
CA GLY A 29 -7.18 -7.49 15.44
C GLY A 29 -8.35 -8.33 14.94
N LYS A 30 -9.55 -7.73 14.98
CA LYS A 30 -10.79 -8.35 14.47
C LYS A 30 -10.90 -8.31 12.95
N ALA A 31 -10.00 -7.58 12.27
CA ALA A 31 -10.00 -7.45 10.83
C ALA A 31 -9.59 -8.77 10.17
N LYS A 32 -10.41 -9.26 9.24
CA LYS A 32 -10.10 -10.43 8.44
C LYS A 32 -9.51 -9.96 7.11
N PHE A 33 -8.22 -10.16 6.91
CA PHE A 33 -7.57 -9.81 5.65
C PHE A 33 -7.79 -10.90 4.61
N ALA A 34 -7.95 -10.50 3.34
CA ALA A 34 -7.96 -11.44 2.23
C ALA A 34 -6.66 -12.25 2.16
N ARG A 35 -6.79 -13.57 2.07
CA ARG A 35 -5.64 -14.51 1.97
C ARG A 35 -5.60 -15.24 0.64
N ASN A 36 -6.73 -15.33 -0.04
CA ASN A 36 -6.87 -16.12 -1.25
C ASN A 36 -6.58 -15.27 -2.48
N LYS A 37 -5.99 -15.92 -3.49
CA LYS A 37 -5.83 -15.37 -4.82
C LYS A 37 -6.61 -16.21 -5.81
N GLN A 38 -7.22 -15.56 -6.79
CA GLN A 38 -7.97 -16.21 -7.85
C GLN A 38 -7.60 -15.56 -9.18
N GLU A 39 -7.03 -16.36 -10.08
CA GLU A 39 -6.64 -15.87 -11.41
C GLU A 39 -7.86 -15.56 -12.28
N GLU A 40 -8.91 -16.35 -12.14
CA GLU A 40 -10.18 -16.14 -12.82
C GLU A 40 -10.87 -14.88 -12.33
N LEU A 41 -11.23 -14.02 -13.28
CA LEU A 41 -12.04 -12.84 -13.00
C LEU A 41 -13.46 -13.27 -12.63
N LEU A 42 -14.09 -12.48 -11.74
CA LEU A 42 -15.50 -12.65 -11.44
C LEU A 42 -16.34 -12.42 -12.70
N PRO A 43 -17.46 -13.16 -12.87
CA PRO A 43 -18.25 -13.12 -14.11
C PRO A 43 -18.85 -11.75 -14.42
N HIS A 44 -18.98 -10.88 -13.41
CA HIS A 44 -19.58 -9.56 -13.54
C HIS A 44 -18.67 -8.48 -12.95
N SER A 45 -18.31 -7.50 -13.77
CA SER A 45 -17.61 -6.29 -13.33
C SER A 45 -18.63 -5.19 -13.03
N ILE A 46 -18.67 -4.73 -11.78
CA ILE A 46 -19.60 -3.66 -11.33
C ILE A 46 -18.94 -2.29 -11.44
N PHE A 47 -17.61 -2.24 -11.23
CA PHE A 47 -16.85 -1.00 -11.22
C PHE A 47 -15.41 -1.26 -11.65
N GLN A 48 -14.87 -0.35 -12.47
CA GLN A 48 -13.47 -0.34 -12.86
C GLN A 48 -12.93 1.07 -12.73
N HIS A 49 -11.70 1.18 -12.21
CA HIS A 49 -11.02 2.46 -12.04
C HIS A 49 -9.69 2.46 -12.78
N GLN A 50 -9.41 3.55 -13.49
CA GLN A 50 -8.14 3.82 -14.14
C GLN A 50 -7.76 5.28 -13.90
N THR A 51 -6.53 5.52 -13.45
CA THR A 51 -5.98 6.86 -13.27
C THR A 51 -4.69 6.99 -14.08
N PRO A 52 -4.49 8.08 -14.85
CA PRO A 52 -3.24 8.32 -15.55
C PRO A 52 -2.07 8.44 -14.56
N LEU A 53 -1.00 7.68 -14.82
CA LEU A 53 0.18 7.61 -13.94
C LEU A 53 1.16 8.77 -14.14
N ILE A 54 1.19 9.36 -15.35
CA ILE A 54 2.12 10.41 -15.75
C ILE A 54 1.32 11.62 -16.24
N ARG A 55 1.62 12.80 -15.69
CA ARG A 55 1.02 14.08 -16.07
C ARG A 55 1.99 15.22 -15.80
N HIS A 56 2.00 16.26 -16.63
CA HIS A 56 2.81 17.45 -16.35
C HIS A 56 2.17 18.24 -15.20
N LEU A 57 2.90 18.40 -14.10
CA LEU A 57 2.44 19.12 -12.91
C LEU A 57 3.32 20.33 -12.67
N LYS A 58 2.69 21.42 -12.21
CA LYS A 58 3.41 22.60 -11.77
C LYS A 58 4.20 22.26 -10.50
N ASP A 59 5.47 22.66 -10.46
CA ASP A 59 6.35 22.57 -9.29
C ASP A 59 6.62 21.14 -8.77
N VAL A 60 6.53 20.11 -9.62
CA VAL A 60 6.86 18.72 -9.28
C VAL A 60 7.78 18.10 -10.32
N ASP A 61 8.89 17.51 -9.88
CA ASP A 61 9.81 16.77 -10.73
C ASP A 61 9.14 15.49 -11.31
N MET A 62 9.26 15.31 -12.62
CA MET A 62 8.78 14.12 -13.34
C MET A 62 9.39 12.82 -12.80
N TRP A 63 10.62 12.86 -12.26
CA TRP A 63 11.28 11.71 -11.65
C TRP A 63 10.45 11.06 -10.53
N LEU A 64 9.73 11.86 -9.74
CA LEU A 64 8.86 11.36 -8.68
C LEU A 64 7.70 10.53 -9.22
N GLN A 65 7.16 10.90 -10.39
CA GLN A 65 6.11 10.14 -11.06
C GLN A 65 6.65 8.83 -11.62
N HIS A 66 7.86 8.82 -12.20
CA HIS A 66 8.52 7.58 -12.61
C HIS A 66 8.77 6.62 -11.44
N ASN A 67 9.23 7.12 -10.29
CA ASN A 67 9.39 6.31 -9.09
C ASN A 67 8.06 5.73 -8.60
N LYS A 68 6.98 6.51 -8.67
CA LYS A 68 5.63 6.02 -8.37
C LYS A 68 5.25 4.87 -9.30
N VAL A 69 5.51 4.96 -10.60
CA VAL A 69 5.25 3.87 -11.56
C VAL A 69 6.03 2.60 -11.19
N THR A 70 7.32 2.74 -10.87
CA THR A 70 8.16 1.59 -10.44
C THR A 70 7.61 0.93 -9.18
N ASN A 71 7.23 1.72 -8.17
CA ASN A 71 6.66 1.21 -6.93
C ASN A 71 5.32 0.49 -7.17
N LEU A 72 4.45 1.04 -8.03
CA LEU A 72 3.19 0.39 -8.40
C LEU A 72 3.42 -0.92 -9.14
N LYS A 73 4.42 -0.98 -10.04
CA LYS A 73 4.81 -2.22 -10.73
C LYS A 73 5.28 -3.30 -9.76
N GLN A 74 5.97 -2.94 -8.68
CA GLN A 74 6.36 -3.89 -7.64
C GLN A 74 5.15 -4.31 -6.78
N ALA A 75 4.30 -3.36 -6.42
CA ALA A 75 3.12 -3.64 -5.59
C ALA A 75 2.11 -4.56 -6.30
N ILE A 76 1.86 -4.33 -7.59
CA ILE A 76 0.86 -5.10 -8.33
C ILE A 76 1.22 -6.58 -8.45
N GLN A 77 2.51 -6.95 -8.46
CA GLN A 77 2.94 -8.35 -8.44
C GLN A 77 2.45 -9.10 -7.19
N ARG A 78 2.24 -8.39 -6.07
CA ARG A 78 1.73 -8.96 -4.84
C ARG A 78 0.22 -8.83 -4.70
N LEU A 79 -0.35 -7.72 -5.19
CA LEU A 79 -1.76 -7.38 -5.02
C LEU A 79 -2.69 -7.92 -6.10
N ASN A 80 -2.18 -8.20 -7.31
CA ASN A 80 -3.03 -8.65 -8.40
C ASN A 80 -3.71 -9.98 -8.02
N HIS A 81 -4.96 -10.13 -8.47
CA HIS A 81 -5.79 -11.32 -8.23
C HIS A 81 -6.12 -11.63 -6.76
N ILE A 82 -5.97 -10.69 -5.83
CA ILE A 82 -6.49 -10.88 -4.46
C ILE A 82 -8.02 -10.97 -4.50
N PHE A 83 -8.55 -12.05 -3.95
CA PHE A 83 -9.99 -12.26 -3.83
C PHE A 83 -10.46 -11.84 -2.44
N LEU A 84 -11.39 -10.89 -2.40
CA LEU A 84 -11.99 -10.35 -1.16
C LEU A 84 -13.38 -10.95 -0.97
N LYS A 85 -13.60 -11.61 0.19
CA LYS A 85 -14.94 -12.03 0.61
C LYS A 85 -15.66 -10.89 1.31
N SER A 86 -17.00 -10.92 1.32
CA SER A 86 -17.81 -9.88 1.98
C SER A 86 -17.53 -9.67 3.48
N SER A 87 -16.91 -10.65 4.15
CA SER A 87 -16.51 -10.55 5.56
C SER A 87 -15.05 -10.11 5.77
N GLU A 88 -14.32 -9.83 4.70
CA GLU A 88 -12.90 -9.52 4.68
C GLU A 88 -12.64 -8.07 4.23
N ALA A 89 -11.45 -7.56 4.56
CA ALA A 89 -10.97 -6.21 4.27
C ALA A 89 -9.60 -6.24 3.57
#